data_AF-A0A938RVX0-F1
#
_entry.id   AF-A0A938RVX0-F1
#
_cell.length_a   1.000
_cell.length_b   1.000
_cell.length_c   1.000
_cell.angle_alpha   90.00
_cell.angle_beta   90.00
_cell.angle_gamma   90.00
#
_symmetry.space_group_name_H-M   'P 1'
#
loop_
_entity.id
_entity.type
_entity.pdbx_description
1 polymer ?
#
loop_
_entity_poly.entity_id
_entity_poly.type
_entity_poly.pdbx_seq_one_letter_code
_entity_poly.pdbx_strand_id
1 'polypeptide(L)'
;MVLASGRREEQRPCRGSGGTKRARHADSDVRTRARNADPENLARLRGFLHKWGPDPSLVKEQVVPTPLSLDRTRKALAALEAPIARAIASARARDVDEQQVAVARLADLATKLRAAQDLAAYAATAGAIYQEQAAVFAGHVASEVARLVRDNGGEHGLGASDLPGDETQTFAREALADERVRAIGRAVAQSKGRNDGPLDEMLVLARDAARDFTDSEVAPHAERIHRNDELVSEEFLSKMAELGYFGLSVPEQYGGVEMGNVAMCITTEELSRGSLAAAGSLITRPEILTKALLAGGTEAQKLHWLPKLASGELMVGISVTEPDVGSDVAGVKCRAERATQDGVAGWTITGPKAWCTFAGRADILALLARTDPDMKKGNAGLTLFIVPKPRALGHEFEFTQAGGGKLAGKADATPGYRGMHSFTLNFERWFVPAENVVGGEAQIGRGFYLQMGGFSAGRLQTAGRACGVAQAALEKTAEYVVDRVQFGKPLIDYQLTQYKLGWMAVQLAAARAITYAAAAAMDEDERKASPYAAQAKLLACDVAVAVTQDGQLLHGGWGYAEEYAISRYVVDAQVLPIFEGVKPILQLRVVGKSLLGG
;
A
#
# COMPACT_ATOMS: atom_id res chain seq x y z
N MET A 1 -7.81 39.24 36.28
CA MET A 1 -7.46 40.68 36.17
C MET A 1 -7.37 40.99 34.67
N VAL A 2 -8.51 41.40 34.06
CA VAL A 2 -8.69 42.67 33.31
C VAL A 2 -8.08 42.61 31.89
N LEU A 3 -8.71 42.82 30.72
CA LEU A 3 -10.05 43.18 30.17
C LEU A 3 -9.94 42.86 28.65
N ALA A 4 -10.87 42.19 27.97
CA ALA A 4 -12.05 42.72 27.24
C ALA A 4 -11.82 43.92 26.28
N SER A 5 -11.98 43.69 24.98
CA SER A 5 -12.79 44.48 24.00
C SER A 5 -12.53 43.88 22.59
N GLY A 6 -13.48 43.60 21.69
CA GLY A 6 -14.86 44.04 21.56
C GLY A 6 -15.01 44.94 20.34
N ARG A 7 -15.25 44.38 19.14
CA ARG A 7 -15.97 45.05 18.05
C ARG A 7 -16.80 44.04 17.25
N ARG A 8 -18.12 44.19 17.35
CA ARG A 8 -19.14 43.70 16.42
C ARG A 8 -19.36 44.81 15.39
N GLU A 9 -19.56 44.44 14.13
CA GLU A 9 -20.35 45.23 13.18
C GLU A 9 -21.43 44.33 12.61
N GLU A 10 -22.68 44.75 12.77
CA GLU A 10 -23.88 44.12 12.22
C GLU A 10 -24.43 44.97 11.07
N GLN A 11 -24.75 44.26 9.99
CA GLN A 11 -25.93 44.38 9.12
C GLN A 11 -26.16 45.65 8.28
N ARG A 12 -26.40 45.42 6.98
CA ARG A 12 -27.74 45.64 6.39
C ARG A 12 -28.00 44.76 5.14
N PRO A 13 -29.26 44.34 4.90
CA PRO A 13 -29.65 43.40 3.85
C PRO A 13 -30.26 44.09 2.62
N CYS A 14 -30.35 43.37 1.50
CA CYS A 14 -31.23 43.73 0.38
C CYS A 14 -32.10 42.52 -0.04
N ARG A 15 -33.41 42.64 0.21
CA ARG A 15 -34.50 41.98 -0.53
C ARG A 15 -34.68 42.77 -1.84
N GLY A 16 -35.18 42.25 -2.97
CA GLY A 16 -35.79 40.97 -3.29
C GLY A 16 -36.41 41.04 -4.71
N SER A 17 -37.45 40.21 -4.92
CA SER A 17 -38.24 39.97 -6.14
C SER A 17 -37.60 38.97 -7.10
N GLY A 18 -38.26 37.90 -7.56
CA GLY A 18 -39.67 37.48 -7.50
C GLY A 18 -40.01 36.83 -8.84
N GLY A 19 -40.35 35.53 -8.87
CA GLY A 19 -40.66 34.85 -10.12
C GLY A 19 -40.91 33.35 -9.99
N THR A 20 -42.07 32.98 -9.44
CA THR A 20 -42.64 31.63 -9.53
C THR A 20 -43.00 31.26 -10.97
N LYS A 21 -42.66 30.05 -11.43
CA LYS A 21 -43.53 29.24 -12.32
C LYS A 21 -43.06 27.77 -12.47
N ARG A 22 -43.91 26.89 -11.96
CA ARG A 22 -44.37 25.58 -12.50
C ARG A 22 -43.36 24.45 -12.71
N ALA A 23 -43.58 23.40 -11.91
CA ALA A 23 -43.28 22.02 -12.20
C ALA A 23 -43.93 21.53 -13.53
N ARG A 24 -43.20 20.72 -14.29
CA ARG A 24 -43.71 19.58 -15.06
C ARG A 24 -42.56 18.69 -15.56
N HIS A 25 -42.86 17.40 -15.63
CA HIS A 25 -42.02 16.25 -15.96
C HIS A 25 -40.98 16.43 -17.08
N ALA A 26 -39.81 15.80 -16.86
CA ALA A 26 -39.05 15.13 -17.91
C ALA A 26 -38.28 13.98 -17.25
N ASP A 27 -38.96 12.83 -17.18
CA ASP A 27 -38.33 11.52 -17.06
C ASP A 27 -37.71 11.16 -18.42
N SER A 28 -36.71 10.27 -18.41
CA SER A 28 -35.93 9.75 -19.55
C SER A 28 -34.94 10.70 -20.26
N ASP A 29 -33.68 10.79 -19.79
CA ASP A 29 -32.51 10.89 -20.69
C ASP A 29 -31.11 10.74 -20.02
N VAL A 30 -30.94 9.79 -19.09
CA VAL A 30 -29.63 9.57 -18.40
C VAL A 30 -28.88 8.32 -18.94
N ARG A 31 -29.45 7.54 -19.85
CA ARG A 31 -28.88 6.24 -20.27
C ARG A 31 -27.95 6.26 -21.49
N THR A 32 -27.55 7.43 -22.01
CA THR A 32 -26.86 7.49 -23.32
C THR A 32 -25.57 8.31 -23.36
N ARG A 33 -25.03 8.77 -22.21
CA ARG A 33 -23.78 9.58 -22.18
C ARG A 33 -22.52 8.85 -21.69
N ALA A 34 -22.58 7.54 -21.47
CA ALA A 34 -21.42 6.73 -21.07
C ALA A 34 -20.92 5.82 -22.21
N ARG A 35 -20.84 6.34 -23.44
CA ARG A 35 -20.21 5.63 -24.57
C ARG A 35 -19.39 6.62 -25.39
N ASN A 36 -18.11 6.27 -25.56
CA ASN A 36 -17.08 6.88 -26.40
C ASN A 36 -16.22 7.95 -25.70
N ALA A 37 -15.00 7.55 -25.34
CA ALA A 37 -13.90 8.49 -25.16
C ALA A 37 -13.58 9.12 -26.53
N ASP A 38 -13.68 10.45 -26.60
CA ASP A 38 -13.48 11.24 -27.81
C ASP A 38 -11.97 11.31 -28.17
N PRO A 39 -11.55 10.87 -29.38
CA PRO A 39 -10.18 10.98 -29.87
C PRO A 39 -9.62 12.41 -29.88
N GLU A 40 -10.46 13.45 -29.98
CA GLU A 40 -10.01 14.85 -29.95
C GLU A 40 -9.56 15.31 -28.56
N ASN A 41 -10.09 14.71 -27.47
CA ASN A 41 -9.62 14.98 -26.11
C ASN A 41 -8.22 14.40 -25.86
N LEU A 42 -7.93 13.22 -26.43
CA LEU A 42 -6.59 12.61 -26.40
C LEU A 42 -5.58 13.40 -27.24
N ALA A 43 -6.00 14.01 -28.35
CA ALA A 43 -5.15 14.88 -29.18
C ALA A 43 -4.83 16.23 -28.50
N ARG A 44 -5.79 16.80 -27.74
CA ARG A 44 -5.55 18.01 -26.94
C ARG A 44 -4.59 17.78 -25.77
N LEU A 45 -4.62 16.60 -25.14
CA LEU A 45 -3.65 16.18 -24.13
C LEU A 45 -2.22 16.08 -24.70
N ARG A 46 -2.05 15.57 -25.92
CA ARG A 46 -0.74 15.50 -26.60
C ARG A 46 -0.12 16.87 -26.90
N GLY A 47 -0.94 17.89 -27.16
CA GLY A 47 -0.46 19.25 -27.46
C GLY A 47 0.10 20.02 -26.25
N PHE A 48 -0.27 19.63 -25.03
CA PHE A 48 0.14 20.33 -23.81
C PHE A 48 1.49 19.83 -23.24
N LEU A 49 1.86 18.58 -23.54
CA LEU A 49 3.04 17.89 -23.01
C LEU A 49 4.39 18.39 -23.57
N HIS A 50 4.38 19.22 -24.63
CA HIS A 50 5.63 19.64 -25.28
C HIS A 50 6.33 20.87 -24.66
N LYS A 51 5.80 21.44 -23.55
CA LYS A 51 6.33 22.69 -22.97
C LYS A 51 7.12 22.56 -21.67
N TRP A 52 7.31 21.35 -21.13
CA TRP A 52 8.01 21.14 -19.86
C TRP A 52 8.94 19.93 -19.93
N GLY A 53 10.04 20.09 -20.68
CA GLY A 53 11.21 19.20 -20.59
C GLY A 53 12.41 19.99 -20.07
N PRO A 54 13.28 19.41 -19.22
CA PRO A 54 14.52 20.08 -18.82
C PRO A 54 15.40 20.35 -20.04
N ASP A 55 16.09 21.49 -20.03
CA ASP A 55 17.09 21.86 -21.05
C ASP A 55 18.23 20.81 -21.07
N PRO A 56 18.43 20.07 -22.19
CA PRO A 56 19.50 19.07 -22.31
C PRO A 56 20.91 19.64 -22.11
N SER A 57 21.09 20.96 -22.18
CA SER A 57 22.39 21.64 -22.07
C SER A 57 22.93 21.77 -20.63
N LEU A 58 22.15 21.38 -19.61
CA LEU A 58 22.57 21.42 -18.19
C LEU A 58 23.29 20.15 -17.71
N VAL A 59 23.49 19.15 -18.56
CA VAL A 59 24.29 17.96 -18.25
C VAL A 59 25.77 18.33 -18.33
N LYS A 60 26.33 18.91 -17.26
CA LYS A 60 27.79 18.84 -17.06
C LYS A 60 28.15 17.37 -16.90
N GLU A 61 28.91 16.80 -17.83
CA GLU A 61 29.53 15.48 -17.73
C GLU A 61 30.27 15.37 -16.38
N GLN A 62 29.59 14.81 -15.39
CA GLN A 62 30.19 14.45 -14.12
C GLN A 62 30.69 13.02 -14.26
N VAL A 63 31.95 12.82 -13.88
CA VAL A 63 32.69 11.56 -13.90
C VAL A 63 31.80 10.41 -13.41
N VAL A 64 31.22 9.66 -14.34
CA VAL A 64 30.51 8.42 -14.05
C VAL A 64 31.61 7.37 -13.85
N PRO A 65 31.70 6.72 -12.67
CA PRO A 65 32.63 5.59 -12.52
C PRO A 65 32.31 4.55 -13.60
N THR A 66 33.34 3.86 -14.13
CA THR A 66 33.19 2.88 -15.23
C THR A 66 31.91 2.06 -15.05
N PRO A 67 30.97 2.07 -16.02
CA PRO A 67 29.68 1.42 -15.86
C PRO A 67 29.83 -0.06 -15.49
N LEU A 68 29.05 -0.53 -14.52
CA LEU A 68 28.98 -1.94 -14.21
C LEU A 68 27.94 -2.59 -15.11
N SER A 69 28.37 -3.52 -15.95
CA SER A 69 27.45 -4.19 -16.87
C SER A 69 26.41 -5.01 -16.13
N LEU A 70 25.21 -5.12 -16.72
CA LEU A 70 24.17 -6.01 -16.21
C LEU A 70 24.62 -7.48 -16.16
N ASP A 71 25.49 -7.90 -17.08
CA ASP A 71 26.08 -9.24 -17.06
C ASP A 71 26.90 -9.48 -15.78
N ARG A 72 27.76 -8.52 -15.40
CA ARG A 72 28.51 -8.59 -14.14
C ARG A 72 27.58 -8.59 -12.93
N THR A 73 26.54 -7.77 -12.96
CA THR A 73 25.52 -7.72 -11.90
C THR A 73 24.81 -9.06 -11.74
N ARG A 74 24.35 -9.68 -12.84
CA ARG A 74 23.69 -10.99 -12.83
C ARG A 74 24.61 -12.11 -12.37
N LYS A 75 25.87 -12.12 -12.82
CA LYS A 75 26.88 -13.09 -12.38
C LYS A 75 27.12 -13.00 -10.87
N ALA A 76 27.26 -11.77 -10.34
CA ALA A 76 27.41 -11.56 -8.91
C ALA A 76 26.20 -12.08 -8.13
N LEU A 77 24.96 -11.81 -8.60
CA LEU A 77 23.74 -12.31 -7.95
C LEU A 77 23.62 -13.83 -7.98
N ALA A 78 23.91 -14.46 -9.12
CA ALA A 78 23.88 -15.92 -9.25
C ALA A 78 24.85 -16.60 -8.27
N ALA A 79 26.01 -15.98 -7.99
CA ALA A 79 26.96 -16.48 -7.01
C ALA A 79 26.43 -16.46 -5.56
N LEU A 80 25.40 -15.68 -5.25
CA LEU A 80 24.80 -15.59 -3.91
C LEU A 80 23.70 -16.63 -3.67
N GLU A 81 23.15 -17.24 -4.72
CA GLU A 81 22.04 -18.19 -4.63
C GLU A 81 22.44 -19.44 -3.85
N ALA A 82 23.62 -19.99 -4.13
CA ALA A 82 24.05 -21.26 -3.55
C ALA A 82 24.28 -21.17 -2.02
N PRO A 83 24.99 -20.15 -1.47
CA PRO A 83 25.09 -19.94 -0.03
C PRO A 83 23.72 -19.76 0.64
N ILE A 84 22.82 -18.95 0.06
CA ILE A 84 21.48 -18.73 0.64
C ILE A 84 20.65 -20.02 0.62
N ALA A 85 20.69 -20.79 -0.48
CA ALA A 85 19.99 -22.07 -0.58
C ALA A 85 20.50 -23.09 0.44
N ARG A 86 21.82 -23.16 0.69
CA ARG A 86 22.40 -24.00 1.74
C ARG A 86 21.95 -23.56 3.13
N ALA A 87 21.93 -22.26 3.39
CA ALA A 87 21.47 -21.72 4.66
C ALA A 87 19.99 -22.05 4.94
N ILE A 88 19.14 -21.94 3.92
CA ILE A 88 17.73 -22.35 3.96
C ILE A 88 17.63 -23.85 4.22
N ALA A 89 18.39 -24.68 3.49
CA ALA A 89 18.37 -26.13 3.66
C ALA A 89 18.80 -26.56 5.08
N SER A 90 19.81 -25.90 5.65
CA SER A 90 20.24 -26.11 7.04
C SER A 90 19.12 -25.78 8.04
N ALA A 91 18.40 -24.67 7.81
CA ALA A 91 17.29 -24.28 8.67
C ALA A 91 16.08 -25.23 8.58
N ARG A 92 15.87 -25.97 7.48
CA ARG A 92 14.73 -26.91 7.36
C ARG A 92 14.71 -28.03 8.40
N ALA A 93 15.85 -28.31 9.03
CA ALA A 93 15.97 -29.37 10.02
C ALA A 93 15.34 -29.05 11.39
N ARG A 94 14.92 -27.79 11.63
CA ARG A 94 14.40 -27.33 12.92
C ARG A 94 13.03 -26.65 12.75
N ASP A 95 12.20 -26.65 13.78
CA ASP A 95 10.92 -25.95 13.75
C ASP A 95 11.13 -24.42 13.71
N VAL A 96 10.25 -23.68 13.00
CA VAL A 96 10.37 -22.21 12.89
C VAL A 96 10.38 -21.52 14.26
N ASP A 97 9.61 -22.04 15.24
CA ASP A 97 9.50 -21.46 16.57
C ASP A 97 10.75 -21.67 17.44
N GLU A 98 11.61 -22.62 17.08
CA GLU A 98 12.87 -22.90 17.79
C GLU A 98 14.05 -22.08 17.24
N GLN A 99 13.90 -21.43 16.07
CA GLN A 99 14.98 -20.73 15.37
C GLN A 99 14.49 -19.44 14.70
N GLN A 100 13.59 -18.71 15.37
CA GLN A 100 12.94 -17.52 14.82
C GLN A 100 13.93 -16.47 14.30
N VAL A 101 15.03 -16.21 15.01
CA VAL A 101 16.05 -15.23 14.58
C VAL A 101 16.71 -15.64 13.27
N ALA A 102 17.09 -16.92 13.14
CA ALA A 102 17.71 -17.44 11.93
C ALA A 102 16.73 -17.39 10.75
N VAL A 103 15.47 -17.81 10.96
CA VAL A 103 14.42 -17.78 9.93
C VAL A 103 14.13 -16.36 9.47
N ALA A 104 14.00 -15.40 10.39
CA ALA A 104 13.76 -14.01 10.04
C ALA A 104 14.91 -13.42 9.21
N ARG A 105 16.16 -13.70 9.60
CA ARG A 105 17.34 -13.27 8.83
C ARG A 105 17.39 -13.87 7.42
N LEU A 106 17.03 -15.14 7.27
CA LEU A 106 16.95 -15.81 5.97
C LEU A 106 15.81 -15.26 5.12
N ALA A 107 14.66 -14.95 5.72
CA ALA A 107 13.55 -14.31 5.03
C ALA A 107 13.95 -12.94 4.46
N ASP A 108 14.67 -12.13 5.23
CA ASP A 108 15.18 -10.83 4.77
C ASP A 108 16.19 -10.97 3.63
N LEU A 109 17.19 -11.85 3.78
CA LEU A 109 18.23 -12.05 2.77
C LEU A 109 17.67 -12.63 1.46
N ALA A 110 16.79 -13.63 1.55
CA ALA A 110 16.14 -14.20 0.37
C ALA A 110 15.25 -13.16 -0.34
N THR A 111 14.56 -12.30 0.42
CA THR A 111 13.76 -11.19 -0.11
C THR A 111 14.64 -10.17 -0.83
N LYS A 112 15.76 -9.77 -0.24
CA LYS A 112 16.69 -8.81 -0.88
C LYS A 112 17.38 -9.40 -2.10
N LEU A 113 17.79 -10.67 -2.07
CA LEU A 113 18.33 -11.34 -3.25
C LEU A 113 17.31 -11.34 -4.40
N ARG A 114 16.06 -11.69 -4.11
CA ARG A 114 14.98 -11.65 -5.10
C ARG A 114 14.77 -10.24 -5.65
N ALA A 115 14.69 -9.24 -4.79
CA ALA A 115 14.55 -7.85 -5.22
C ALA A 115 15.72 -7.37 -6.10
N ALA A 116 16.94 -7.83 -5.82
CA ALA A 116 18.10 -7.51 -6.65
C ALA A 116 18.03 -8.18 -8.03
N GLN A 117 17.54 -9.43 -8.11
CA GLN A 117 17.30 -10.14 -9.36
C GLN A 117 16.19 -9.45 -10.17
N ASP A 118 15.07 -9.11 -9.54
CA ASP A 118 13.95 -8.42 -10.20
C ASP A 118 14.37 -7.02 -10.67
N LEU A 119 15.17 -6.28 -9.88
CA LEU A 119 15.71 -4.98 -10.30
C LEU A 119 16.69 -5.12 -11.47
N ALA A 120 17.55 -6.14 -11.48
CA ALA A 120 18.46 -6.41 -12.60
C ALA A 120 17.71 -6.86 -13.88
N ALA A 121 16.53 -7.47 -13.74
CA ALA A 121 15.64 -7.78 -14.86
C ALA A 121 14.99 -6.50 -15.40
N TYR A 122 14.40 -5.68 -14.53
CA TYR A 122 13.79 -4.40 -14.88
C TYR A 122 14.80 -3.42 -15.51
N ALA A 123 16.02 -3.34 -14.96
CA ALA A 123 17.09 -2.50 -15.47
C ALA A 123 17.55 -2.85 -16.90
N ALA A 124 17.22 -4.04 -17.40
CA ALA A 124 17.50 -4.44 -18.78
C ALA A 124 16.75 -3.58 -19.81
N THR A 125 15.60 -3.03 -19.42
CA THR A 125 14.75 -2.18 -20.26
C THR A 125 14.68 -0.73 -19.76
N ALA A 126 15.19 -0.44 -18.56
CA ALA A 126 15.07 0.87 -17.88
C ALA A 126 16.23 1.85 -18.02
N GLY A 127 17.26 1.51 -18.79
CA GLY A 127 18.35 2.43 -19.12
C GLY A 127 19.41 2.57 -18.01
N ALA A 128 20.40 3.43 -18.25
CA ALA A 128 21.66 3.43 -17.51
C ALA A 128 21.51 3.66 -15.99
N ILE A 129 20.63 4.57 -15.57
CA ILE A 129 20.48 4.88 -14.13
C ILE A 129 19.96 3.68 -13.32
N TYR A 130 19.04 2.90 -13.90
CA TYR A 130 18.51 1.69 -13.24
C TYR A 130 19.53 0.55 -13.26
N GLN A 131 20.43 0.49 -14.26
CA GLN A 131 21.55 -0.46 -14.25
C GLN A 131 22.52 -0.14 -13.11
N GLU A 132 22.80 1.15 -12.88
CA GLU A 132 23.61 1.61 -11.76
C GLU A 132 22.95 1.29 -10.41
N GLN A 133 21.65 1.56 -10.28
CA GLN A 133 20.90 1.19 -9.07
C GLN A 133 20.88 -0.33 -8.83
N ALA A 134 20.68 -1.12 -9.88
CA ALA A 134 20.74 -2.58 -9.82
C ALA A 134 22.11 -3.07 -9.34
N ALA A 135 23.19 -2.50 -9.87
CA ALA A 135 24.54 -2.84 -9.47
C ALA A 135 24.80 -2.51 -8.00
N VAL A 136 24.46 -1.30 -7.54
CA VAL A 136 24.62 -0.86 -6.14
C VAL A 136 23.84 -1.78 -5.20
N PHE A 137 22.57 -2.06 -5.51
CA PHE A 137 21.75 -2.93 -4.66
C PHE A 137 22.29 -4.37 -4.65
N ALA A 138 22.72 -4.92 -5.78
CA ALA A 138 23.37 -6.24 -5.84
C ALA A 138 24.65 -6.29 -4.99
N GLY A 139 25.49 -5.25 -5.05
CA GLY A 139 26.68 -5.11 -4.21
C GLY A 139 26.36 -5.07 -2.72
N HIS A 140 25.24 -4.43 -2.35
CA HIS A 140 24.74 -4.43 -0.98
C HIS A 140 24.36 -5.85 -0.51
N VAL A 141 23.58 -6.58 -1.30
CA VAL A 141 23.18 -7.95 -0.99
C VAL A 141 24.39 -8.87 -0.88
N ALA A 142 25.37 -8.74 -1.80
CA ALA A 142 26.61 -9.50 -1.74
C ALA A 142 27.38 -9.26 -0.42
N SER A 143 27.41 -8.00 0.04
CA SER A 143 28.05 -7.64 1.31
C SER A 143 27.32 -8.20 2.53
N GLU A 144 25.98 -8.24 2.49
CA GLU A 144 25.18 -8.85 3.56
C GLU A 144 25.32 -10.37 3.62
N VAL A 145 25.39 -11.05 2.48
CA VAL A 145 25.66 -12.49 2.41
C VAL A 145 27.06 -12.80 2.94
N ALA A 146 28.07 -12.03 2.54
CA ALA A 146 29.42 -12.18 3.08
C ALA A 146 29.46 -11.99 4.61
N ARG A 147 28.70 -11.03 5.14
CA ARG A 147 28.55 -10.82 6.58
C ARG A 147 27.84 -12.00 7.28
N LEU A 148 26.78 -12.54 6.68
CA LEU A 148 26.11 -13.75 7.20
C LEU A 148 27.11 -14.89 7.38
N VAL A 149 27.88 -15.18 6.33
CA VAL A 149 28.86 -16.29 6.33
C VAL A 149 29.95 -16.07 7.37
N ARG A 150 30.51 -14.86 7.47
CA ARG A 150 31.58 -14.55 8.43
C ARG A 150 31.11 -14.59 9.89
N ASP A 151 30.00 -13.93 10.17
CA ASP A 151 29.62 -13.62 11.54
C ASP A 151 28.68 -14.69 12.12
N ASN A 152 27.88 -15.36 11.28
CA ASN A 152 26.84 -16.30 11.70
C ASN A 152 26.88 -17.63 10.93
N GLY A 153 27.92 -17.88 10.12
CA GLY A 153 27.92 -19.00 9.17
C GLY A 153 27.62 -20.35 9.82
N GLY A 154 28.25 -20.63 10.97
CA GLY A 154 28.06 -21.89 11.70
C GLY A 154 26.59 -22.15 12.12
N GLU A 155 25.83 -21.12 12.46
CA GLU A 155 24.40 -21.25 12.83
C GLU A 155 23.50 -21.58 11.63
N HIS A 156 24.00 -21.30 10.43
CA HIS A 156 23.31 -21.45 9.15
C HIS A 156 23.92 -22.59 8.30
N GLY A 157 24.80 -23.42 8.86
CA GLY A 157 25.46 -24.50 8.13
C GLY A 157 26.36 -24.02 6.99
N LEU A 158 26.92 -22.81 7.13
CA LEU A 158 27.85 -22.19 6.19
C LEU A 158 29.26 -22.13 6.79
N GLY A 159 30.27 -22.27 5.94
CA GLY A 159 31.69 -22.13 6.27
C GLY A 159 32.41 -21.15 5.35
N ALA A 160 33.73 -21.06 5.49
CA ALA A 160 34.54 -20.13 4.70
C ALA A 160 34.43 -20.36 3.17
N SER A 161 34.13 -21.58 2.74
CA SER A 161 33.89 -21.93 1.33
C SER A 161 32.59 -21.32 0.76
N ASP A 162 31.69 -20.83 1.61
CA ASP A 162 30.43 -20.20 1.23
C ASP A 162 30.55 -18.68 1.07
N LEU A 163 31.74 -18.12 1.33
CA LEU A 163 31.98 -16.71 1.06
C LEU A 163 31.82 -16.44 -0.45
N PRO A 164 31.20 -15.30 -0.83
CA PRO A 164 31.21 -14.88 -2.22
C PRO A 164 32.65 -14.86 -2.77
N GLY A 165 32.86 -15.40 -3.98
CA GLY A 165 34.19 -15.47 -4.57
C GLY A 165 34.81 -14.10 -4.86
N ASP A 166 36.12 -14.07 -5.15
CA ASP A 166 36.89 -12.83 -5.35
C ASP A 166 36.29 -11.88 -6.39
N GLU A 167 35.73 -12.43 -7.48
CA GLU A 167 35.03 -11.64 -8.50
C GLU A 167 33.79 -10.95 -7.95
N THR A 168 32.98 -11.64 -7.16
CA THR A 168 31.76 -11.09 -6.54
C THR A 168 32.11 -10.07 -5.47
N GLN A 169 33.18 -10.31 -4.69
CA GLN A 169 33.67 -9.32 -3.71
C GLN A 169 34.24 -8.07 -4.41
N THR A 170 34.94 -8.24 -5.52
CA THR A 170 35.46 -7.12 -6.32
C THR A 170 34.31 -6.31 -6.92
N PHE A 171 33.31 -6.99 -7.50
CA PHE A 171 32.08 -6.36 -7.96
C PHE A 171 31.40 -5.57 -6.83
N ALA A 172 31.24 -6.17 -5.64
CA ALA A 172 30.59 -5.50 -4.52
C ALA A 172 31.34 -4.21 -4.10
N ARG A 173 32.69 -4.23 -4.08
CA ARG A 173 33.50 -3.04 -3.80
C ARG A 173 33.32 -1.94 -4.86
N GLU A 174 33.29 -2.31 -6.14
CA GLU A 174 33.08 -1.36 -7.24
C GLU A 174 31.65 -0.79 -7.28
N ALA A 175 30.67 -1.63 -6.97
CA ALA A 175 29.26 -1.27 -6.91
C ALA A 175 28.96 -0.34 -5.74
N LEU A 176 29.57 -0.58 -4.58
CA LEU A 176 29.37 0.22 -3.37
C LEU A 176 30.31 1.42 -3.25
N ALA A 177 31.08 1.74 -4.29
CA ALA A 177 31.94 2.91 -4.30
C ALA A 177 31.12 4.19 -4.07
N ASP A 178 31.56 5.03 -3.13
CA ASP A 178 30.83 6.24 -2.71
C ASP A 178 30.48 7.15 -3.89
N GLU A 179 31.38 7.30 -4.86
CA GLU A 179 31.12 8.12 -6.05
C GLU A 179 29.98 7.57 -6.91
N ARG A 180 29.83 6.24 -7.01
CA ARG A 180 28.74 5.62 -7.79
C ARG A 180 27.38 5.94 -7.17
N VAL A 181 27.27 5.76 -5.86
CA VAL A 181 26.03 6.09 -5.11
C VAL A 181 25.75 7.60 -5.18
N ARG A 182 26.78 8.44 -5.06
CA ARG A 182 26.64 9.90 -5.18
C ARG A 182 26.22 10.33 -6.58
N ALA A 183 26.71 9.68 -7.64
CA ALA A 183 26.29 9.95 -9.01
C ALA A 183 24.80 9.69 -9.21
N ILE A 184 24.27 8.60 -8.63
CA ILE A 184 22.83 8.32 -8.61
C ILE A 184 22.09 9.46 -7.89
N GLY A 185 22.56 9.89 -6.72
CA GLY A 185 21.93 10.99 -5.99
C GLY A 185 21.89 12.31 -6.78
N ARG A 186 22.95 12.64 -7.52
CA ARG A 186 22.96 13.83 -8.39
C ARG A 186 21.98 13.70 -9.55
N ALA A 187 21.89 12.53 -10.18
CA ALA A 187 20.90 12.28 -11.23
C ALA A 187 19.45 12.39 -10.71
N VAL A 188 19.20 11.86 -9.51
CA VAL A 188 17.89 11.98 -8.82
C VAL A 188 17.54 13.44 -8.53
N ALA A 189 18.50 14.24 -8.07
CA ALA A 189 18.27 15.66 -7.84
C ALA A 189 17.94 16.41 -9.15
N GLN A 190 18.59 16.07 -10.26
CA GLN A 190 18.29 16.64 -11.58
C GLN A 190 16.89 16.30 -12.07
N SER A 191 16.40 15.07 -11.83
CA SER A 191 15.04 14.65 -12.16
C SER A 191 14.00 15.04 -11.11
N LYS A 192 14.40 15.74 -10.04
CA LYS A 192 13.57 16.03 -8.85
C LYS A 192 12.95 14.78 -8.24
N GLY A 193 13.62 13.64 -8.38
CA GLY A 193 13.19 12.35 -7.86
C GLY A 193 12.00 11.73 -8.58
N ARG A 194 11.48 12.31 -9.67
CA ARG A 194 10.28 11.80 -10.37
C ARG A 194 10.46 10.34 -10.84
N ASN A 195 9.38 9.58 -10.73
CA ASN A 195 9.32 8.19 -11.22
C ASN A 195 8.86 8.12 -12.68
N ASP A 196 9.79 8.21 -13.62
CA ASP A 196 9.51 8.07 -15.05
C ASP A 196 10.14 6.79 -15.63
N GLY A 197 10.24 5.74 -14.82
CA GLY A 197 10.72 4.44 -15.26
C GLY A 197 9.89 3.87 -16.42
N PRO A 198 10.48 3.07 -17.32
CA PRO A 198 9.73 2.52 -18.44
C PRO A 198 8.65 1.56 -17.95
N LEU A 199 7.51 1.62 -18.60
CA LEU A 199 6.40 0.70 -18.43
C LEU A 199 5.80 0.46 -19.82
N ASP A 200 5.02 -0.61 -19.95
CA ASP A 200 4.22 -0.83 -21.16
C ASP A 200 3.23 0.33 -21.36
N GLU A 201 2.85 0.61 -22.61
CA GLU A 201 2.04 1.79 -22.96
C GLU A 201 0.76 1.92 -22.12
N MET A 202 0.04 0.81 -21.91
CA MET A 202 -1.17 0.78 -21.08
C MET A 202 -0.88 1.10 -19.61
N LEU A 203 0.25 0.66 -19.07
CA LEU A 203 0.67 0.92 -17.70
C LEU A 203 1.16 2.36 -17.52
N VAL A 204 1.78 2.95 -18.55
CA VAL A 204 2.09 4.39 -18.59
C VAL A 204 0.81 5.21 -18.52
N LEU A 205 -0.21 4.87 -19.32
CA LEU A 205 -1.50 5.56 -19.29
C LEU A 205 -2.16 5.47 -17.91
N ALA A 206 -2.15 4.29 -17.27
CA ALA A 206 -2.68 4.12 -15.91
C ALA A 206 -1.92 4.97 -14.89
N ARG A 207 -0.58 4.96 -14.94
CA ARG A 207 0.28 5.78 -14.07
C ARG A 207 0.00 7.26 -14.25
N ASP A 208 0.00 7.75 -15.48
CA ASP A 208 -0.11 9.17 -15.77
C ASP A 208 -1.50 9.69 -15.42
N ALA A 209 -2.56 8.92 -15.67
CA ALA A 209 -3.92 9.26 -15.22
C ALA A 209 -4.03 9.32 -13.69
N ALA A 210 -3.46 8.33 -12.97
CA ALA A 210 -3.43 8.32 -11.52
C ALA A 210 -2.59 9.47 -10.95
N ARG A 211 -1.47 9.81 -11.59
CA ARG A 211 -0.59 10.91 -11.23
C ARG A 211 -1.28 12.26 -11.38
N ASP A 212 -1.93 12.50 -12.52
CA ASP A 212 -2.64 13.75 -12.80
C ASP A 212 -3.76 13.97 -11.78
N PHE A 213 -4.54 12.93 -11.48
CA PHE A 213 -5.54 12.97 -10.41
C PHE A 213 -4.89 13.22 -9.04
N THR A 214 -3.77 12.55 -8.75
CA THR A 214 -3.05 12.72 -7.48
C THR A 214 -2.60 14.16 -7.27
N ASP A 215 -1.98 14.77 -8.28
CA ASP A 215 -1.46 16.13 -8.20
C ASP A 215 -2.57 17.18 -8.11
N SER A 216 -3.70 16.95 -8.79
CA SER A 216 -4.81 17.91 -8.85
C SER A 216 -5.81 17.79 -7.71
N GLU A 217 -6.10 16.57 -7.25
CA GLU A 217 -7.23 16.29 -6.35
C GLU A 217 -6.82 15.65 -5.01
N VAL A 218 -5.63 15.04 -4.91
CA VAL A 218 -5.22 14.33 -3.68
C VAL A 218 -4.24 15.17 -2.85
N ALA A 219 -3.09 15.50 -3.45
CA ALA A 219 -2.00 16.19 -2.77
C ALA A 219 -2.42 17.53 -2.13
N PRO A 220 -3.29 18.36 -2.75
CA PRO A 220 -3.71 19.63 -2.17
C PRO A 220 -4.49 19.51 -0.85
N HIS A 221 -5.08 18.36 -0.55
CA HIS A 221 -5.90 18.15 0.65
C HIS A 221 -5.18 17.38 1.76
N ALA A 222 -4.11 16.68 1.43
CA ALA A 222 -3.50 15.69 2.30
C ALA A 222 -2.92 16.28 3.61
N GLU A 223 -2.30 17.48 3.56
CA GLU A 223 -1.81 18.15 4.78
C GLU A 223 -2.93 18.66 5.68
N ARG A 224 -3.98 19.23 5.09
CA ARG A 224 -5.15 19.72 5.82
C ARG A 224 -5.82 18.59 6.58
N ILE A 225 -6.03 17.45 5.91
CA ILE A 225 -6.60 16.24 6.50
C ILE A 225 -5.76 15.78 7.70
N HIS A 226 -4.44 15.72 7.53
CA HIS A 226 -3.54 15.28 8.59
C HIS A 226 -3.55 16.21 9.81
N ARG A 227 -3.36 17.53 9.60
CA ARG A 227 -3.20 18.52 10.67
C ARG A 227 -4.48 18.78 11.45
N ASN A 228 -5.62 18.73 10.78
CA ASN A 228 -6.92 19.00 11.40
C ASN A 228 -7.65 17.74 11.87
N ASP A 229 -7.02 16.56 11.72
CA ASP A 229 -7.63 15.27 12.07
C ASP A 229 -8.99 15.07 11.37
N GLU A 230 -9.05 15.36 10.08
CA GLU A 230 -10.31 15.32 9.33
C GLU A 230 -10.53 13.97 8.64
N LEU A 231 -11.80 13.65 8.37
CA LEU A 231 -12.17 12.60 7.43
C LEU A 231 -11.98 13.10 5.99
N VAL A 232 -11.72 12.16 5.07
CA VAL A 232 -11.88 12.39 3.63
C VAL A 232 -13.28 12.92 3.36
N SER A 233 -13.44 13.87 2.45
CA SER A 233 -14.75 14.44 2.10
C SER A 233 -15.59 13.49 1.24
N GLU A 234 -16.91 13.70 1.21
CA GLU A 234 -17.79 12.99 0.26
C GLU A 234 -17.48 13.40 -1.19
N GLU A 235 -17.23 14.69 -1.45
CA GLU A 235 -16.86 15.20 -2.78
C GLU A 235 -15.64 14.46 -3.35
N PHE A 236 -14.61 14.24 -2.53
CA PHE A 236 -13.41 13.56 -2.97
C PHE A 236 -13.67 12.07 -3.26
N LEU A 237 -14.50 11.39 -2.45
CA LEU A 237 -14.91 10.02 -2.78
C LEU A 237 -15.74 9.94 -4.07
N SER A 238 -16.65 10.90 -4.30
CA SER A 238 -17.44 10.95 -5.53
C SER A 238 -16.55 11.09 -6.76
N LYS A 239 -15.54 11.96 -6.73
CA LYS A 239 -14.56 12.08 -7.83
C LYS A 239 -13.81 10.77 -8.06
N MET A 240 -13.38 10.09 -6.99
CA MET A 240 -12.70 8.80 -7.13
C MET A 240 -13.61 7.71 -7.72
N ALA A 241 -14.88 7.71 -7.34
CA ALA A 241 -15.90 6.80 -7.87
C ALA A 241 -16.19 7.06 -9.35
N GLU A 242 -16.34 8.33 -9.76
CA GLU A 242 -16.56 8.73 -11.15
C GLU A 242 -15.41 8.31 -12.09
N LEU A 243 -14.18 8.31 -11.58
CA LEU A 243 -12.99 7.83 -12.29
C LEU A 243 -12.82 6.30 -12.26
N GLY A 244 -13.70 5.58 -11.56
CA GLY A 244 -13.71 4.12 -11.52
C GLY A 244 -12.66 3.48 -10.61
N TYR A 245 -12.01 4.25 -9.72
CA TYR A 245 -10.92 3.73 -8.87
C TYR A 245 -11.36 2.62 -7.90
N PHE A 246 -12.64 2.55 -7.52
CA PHE A 246 -13.16 1.48 -6.67
C PHE A 246 -13.49 0.19 -7.42
N GLY A 247 -13.53 0.24 -8.77
CA GLY A 247 -13.82 -0.89 -9.65
C GLY A 247 -12.60 -1.55 -10.27
N LEU A 248 -11.39 -1.13 -9.92
CA LEU A 248 -10.15 -1.61 -10.56
C LEU A 248 -9.93 -3.13 -10.43
N SER A 249 -10.35 -3.72 -9.31
CA SER A 249 -10.25 -5.15 -9.05
C SER A 249 -11.53 -5.94 -9.34
N VAL A 250 -12.60 -5.26 -9.75
CA VAL A 250 -13.91 -5.89 -10.02
C VAL A 250 -13.97 -6.27 -11.50
N PRO A 251 -14.39 -7.51 -11.84
CA PRO A 251 -14.55 -7.91 -13.23
C PRO A 251 -15.53 -7.05 -14.02
N GLU A 252 -15.25 -6.88 -15.32
CA GLU A 252 -16.08 -6.05 -16.23
C GLU A 252 -17.55 -6.49 -16.26
N GLN A 253 -17.81 -7.80 -16.18
CA GLN A 253 -19.17 -8.35 -16.13
C GLN A 253 -19.99 -7.89 -14.90
N TYR A 254 -19.32 -7.38 -13.88
CA TYR A 254 -19.93 -6.79 -12.69
C TYR A 254 -19.76 -5.26 -12.65
N GLY A 255 -19.40 -4.61 -13.75
CA GLY A 255 -19.28 -3.14 -13.86
C GLY A 255 -17.97 -2.56 -13.35
N GLY A 256 -16.93 -3.38 -13.15
CA GLY A 256 -15.57 -2.90 -12.89
C GLY A 256 -14.71 -2.81 -14.16
N VAL A 257 -13.39 -2.73 -13.97
CA VAL A 257 -12.40 -2.59 -15.06
C VAL A 257 -11.44 -3.78 -15.15
N GLU A 258 -11.13 -4.44 -14.02
CA GLU A 258 -10.18 -5.57 -13.93
C GLU A 258 -8.85 -5.33 -14.67
N MET A 259 -8.09 -4.32 -14.24
CA MET A 259 -6.86 -3.90 -14.95
C MET A 259 -5.63 -4.79 -14.69
N GLY A 260 -5.77 -5.86 -13.90
CA GLY A 260 -4.65 -6.68 -13.42
C GLY A 260 -3.90 -6.10 -12.23
N ASN A 261 -3.13 -6.93 -11.53
CA ASN A 261 -2.43 -6.58 -10.30
C ASN A 261 -1.33 -5.54 -10.53
N VAL A 262 -0.63 -5.58 -11.67
CA VAL A 262 0.44 -4.62 -11.99
C VAL A 262 -0.11 -3.19 -12.11
N ALA A 263 -1.18 -3.01 -12.89
CA ALA A 263 -1.83 -1.71 -13.07
C ALA A 263 -2.43 -1.20 -11.75
N MET A 264 -3.01 -2.09 -10.95
CA MET A 264 -3.50 -1.76 -9.61
C MET A 264 -2.37 -1.29 -8.69
N CYS A 265 -1.21 -1.96 -8.69
CA CYS A 265 -0.05 -1.52 -7.89
C CYS A 265 0.46 -0.14 -8.29
N ILE A 266 0.58 0.12 -9.60
CA ILE A 266 1.02 1.41 -10.13
C ILE A 266 0.04 2.53 -9.73
N THR A 267 -1.27 2.27 -9.87
CA THR A 267 -2.32 3.22 -9.49
C THR A 267 -2.26 3.52 -8.00
N THR A 268 -2.15 2.48 -7.16
CA THR A 268 -2.02 2.60 -5.71
C THR A 268 -0.74 3.32 -5.30
N GLU A 269 0.37 3.12 -6.01
CA GLU A 269 1.63 3.82 -5.79
C GLU A 269 1.46 5.33 -6.01
N GLU A 270 0.92 5.74 -7.16
CA GLU A 270 0.71 7.16 -7.47
C GLU A 270 -0.28 7.81 -6.50
N LEU A 271 -1.40 7.17 -6.17
CA LEU A 271 -2.35 7.72 -5.19
C LEU A 271 -1.74 7.85 -3.79
N SER A 272 -0.90 6.88 -3.39
CA SER A 272 -0.21 6.93 -2.09
C SER A 272 0.89 7.98 -2.04
N ARG A 273 1.43 8.36 -3.20
CA ARG A 273 2.39 9.47 -3.32
C ARG A 273 1.74 10.80 -2.90
N GLY A 274 0.45 10.98 -3.21
CA GLY A 274 -0.34 12.10 -2.70
C GLY A 274 -0.73 11.93 -1.24
N SER A 275 -1.39 10.81 -0.92
CA SER A 275 -1.79 10.47 0.45
C SER A 275 -2.04 8.98 0.65
N LEU A 276 -1.30 8.38 1.61
CA LEU A 276 -1.48 6.98 2.00
C LEU A 276 -2.91 6.69 2.48
N ALA A 277 -3.44 7.55 3.35
CA ALA A 277 -4.72 7.35 3.99
C ALA A 277 -5.89 7.92 3.18
N ALA A 278 -5.71 9.10 2.57
CA ALA A 278 -6.81 9.76 1.89
C ALA A 278 -7.08 9.23 0.48
N ALA A 279 -6.15 8.50 -0.15
CA ALA A 279 -6.34 7.99 -1.51
C ALA A 279 -5.88 6.55 -1.67
N GLY A 280 -4.59 6.27 -1.53
CA GLY A 280 -4.05 4.95 -1.92
C GLY A 280 -4.64 3.79 -1.13
N SER A 281 -4.88 3.96 0.17
CA SER A 281 -5.53 2.92 0.97
C SER A 281 -7.04 2.85 0.78
N LEU A 282 -7.73 3.87 0.26
CA LEU A 282 -9.18 3.76 0.03
C LEU A 282 -9.52 2.72 -1.02
N ILE A 283 -8.76 2.68 -2.12
CA ILE A 283 -9.06 1.82 -3.28
C ILE A 283 -8.75 0.34 -3.03
N THR A 284 -7.89 0.03 -2.06
CA THR A 284 -7.60 -1.35 -1.65
C THR A 284 -8.72 -1.99 -0.82
N ARG A 285 -9.60 -1.21 -0.20
CA ARG A 285 -10.67 -1.75 0.66
C ARG A 285 -11.70 -2.57 -0.13
N PRO A 286 -12.31 -2.04 -1.22
CA PRO A 286 -13.26 -2.82 -2.03
C PRO A 286 -12.61 -4.06 -2.65
N GLU A 287 -11.30 -4.03 -2.94
CA GLU A 287 -10.56 -5.18 -3.48
C GLU A 287 -10.58 -6.40 -2.54
N ILE A 288 -10.37 -6.20 -1.23
CA ILE A 288 -10.35 -7.31 -0.26
C ILE A 288 -11.69 -8.06 -0.25
N LEU A 289 -12.81 -7.33 -0.23
CA LEU A 289 -14.13 -7.96 -0.25
C LEU A 289 -14.47 -8.54 -1.64
N THR A 290 -14.06 -7.86 -2.71
CA THR A 290 -14.22 -8.34 -4.09
C THR A 290 -13.56 -9.70 -4.26
N LYS A 291 -12.31 -9.87 -3.84
CA LYS A 291 -11.60 -11.16 -3.90
C LYS A 291 -12.32 -12.27 -3.12
N ALA A 292 -12.83 -11.97 -1.92
CA ALA A 292 -13.61 -12.94 -1.14
C ALA A 292 -14.92 -13.36 -1.83
N LEU A 293 -15.64 -12.40 -2.43
CA LEU A 293 -16.86 -12.64 -3.19
C LEU A 293 -16.60 -13.43 -4.47
N LEU A 294 -15.52 -13.15 -5.20
CA LEU A 294 -15.14 -13.91 -6.39
C LEU A 294 -14.76 -15.34 -6.04
N ALA A 295 -14.03 -15.54 -4.93
CA ALA A 295 -13.56 -16.84 -4.50
C ALA A 295 -14.65 -17.74 -3.90
N GLY A 296 -15.62 -17.18 -3.18
CA GLY A 296 -16.60 -17.97 -2.43
C GLY A 296 -18.02 -17.42 -2.37
N GLY A 297 -18.29 -16.23 -2.91
CA GLY A 297 -19.63 -15.66 -2.96
C GLY A 297 -20.56 -16.44 -3.89
N THR A 298 -21.86 -16.41 -3.59
CA THR A 298 -22.87 -16.93 -4.53
C THR A 298 -23.03 -16.00 -5.73
N GLU A 299 -23.56 -16.49 -6.84
CA GLU A 299 -23.83 -15.63 -8.02
C GLU A 299 -24.79 -14.49 -7.69
N ALA A 300 -25.81 -14.74 -6.86
CA ALA A 300 -26.71 -13.68 -6.38
C ALA A 300 -25.97 -12.60 -5.58
N GLN A 301 -25.00 -12.99 -4.75
CA GLN A 301 -24.16 -12.04 -4.01
C GLN A 301 -23.24 -11.26 -4.94
N LYS A 302 -22.59 -11.92 -5.91
CA LYS A 302 -21.71 -11.25 -6.87
C LYS A 302 -22.47 -10.19 -7.67
N LEU A 303 -23.64 -10.56 -8.22
CA LEU A 303 -24.51 -9.65 -8.98
C LEU A 303 -25.07 -8.49 -8.13
N HIS A 304 -25.24 -8.69 -6.81
CA HIS A 304 -25.73 -7.64 -5.92
C HIS A 304 -24.62 -6.69 -5.44
N TRP A 305 -23.51 -7.24 -4.94
CA TRP A 305 -22.49 -6.47 -4.21
C TRP A 305 -21.41 -5.89 -5.13
N LEU A 306 -20.90 -6.65 -6.10
CA LEU A 306 -19.75 -6.23 -6.89
C LEU A 306 -20.00 -4.95 -7.71
N PRO A 307 -21.17 -4.77 -8.38
CA PRO A 307 -21.43 -3.51 -9.09
C PRO A 307 -21.49 -2.28 -8.18
N LYS A 308 -21.97 -2.46 -6.95
CA LYS A 308 -22.07 -1.39 -5.96
C LYS A 308 -20.72 -1.03 -5.33
N LEU A 309 -19.84 -2.02 -5.20
CA LEU A 309 -18.44 -1.79 -4.82
C LEU A 309 -17.70 -1.07 -5.94
N ALA A 310 -17.86 -1.52 -7.19
CA ALA A 310 -17.15 -0.95 -8.34
C ALA A 310 -17.50 0.52 -8.57
N SER A 311 -18.78 0.87 -8.42
CA SER A 311 -19.28 2.24 -8.57
C SER A 311 -19.04 3.14 -7.35
N GLY A 312 -18.57 2.60 -6.22
CA GLY A 312 -18.48 3.34 -4.96
C GLY A 312 -19.83 3.68 -4.31
N GLU A 313 -20.95 3.12 -4.80
CA GLU A 313 -22.25 3.23 -4.12
C GLU A 313 -22.16 2.69 -2.69
N LEU A 314 -21.49 1.55 -2.53
CA LEU A 314 -21.19 0.96 -1.24
C LEU A 314 -19.69 0.99 -0.97
N MET A 315 -19.33 1.64 0.14
CA MET A 315 -17.98 1.64 0.65
C MET A 315 -17.82 0.60 1.75
N VAL A 316 -16.63 -0.01 1.82
CA VAL A 316 -16.37 -1.14 2.72
C VAL A 316 -15.31 -0.81 3.79
N GLY A 317 -15.61 -1.20 5.03
CA GLY A 317 -14.64 -1.31 6.12
C GLY A 317 -14.27 -2.79 6.34
N ILE A 318 -13.03 -3.05 6.74
CA ILE A 318 -12.56 -4.41 7.02
C ILE A 318 -12.51 -4.61 8.54
N SER A 319 -13.13 -5.68 9.04
CA SER A 319 -13.35 -5.90 10.47
C SER A 319 -12.98 -7.33 10.88
N VAL A 320 -11.68 -7.55 11.08
CA VAL A 320 -11.12 -8.86 11.47
C VAL A 320 -10.60 -8.82 12.90
N THR A 321 -9.64 -7.94 13.16
CA THR A 321 -8.90 -7.76 14.41
C THR A 321 -9.81 -7.46 15.61
N GLU A 322 -9.39 -7.93 16.78
CA GLU A 322 -10.02 -7.67 18.08
C GLU A 322 -8.96 -7.13 19.05
N PRO A 323 -9.34 -6.52 20.18
CA PRO A 323 -8.38 -5.94 21.12
C PRO A 323 -7.23 -6.88 21.51
N ASP A 324 -7.54 -8.16 21.74
CA ASP A 324 -6.56 -9.19 22.13
C ASP A 324 -6.20 -10.15 20.98
N VAL A 325 -6.68 -9.90 19.75
CA VAL A 325 -6.50 -10.82 18.60
C VAL A 325 -6.09 -10.04 17.34
N GLY A 326 -4.80 -10.10 17.01
CA GLY A 326 -4.24 -9.54 15.77
C GLY A 326 -3.67 -10.61 14.86
N SER A 327 -2.39 -10.93 15.04
CA SER A 327 -1.66 -11.88 14.20
C SER A 327 -2.22 -13.30 14.20
N ASP A 328 -2.77 -13.75 15.34
CA ASP A 328 -3.44 -15.05 15.47
C ASP A 328 -4.94 -14.94 15.15
N VAL A 329 -5.25 -14.67 13.88
CA VAL A 329 -6.64 -14.47 13.41
C VAL A 329 -7.56 -15.65 13.75
N ALA A 330 -7.02 -16.86 13.88
CA ALA A 330 -7.76 -18.06 14.30
C ALA A 330 -8.42 -17.90 15.69
N GLY A 331 -7.85 -17.03 16.52
CA GLY A 331 -8.27 -16.75 17.89
C GLY A 331 -9.47 -15.81 18.03
N VAL A 332 -10.04 -15.28 16.93
CA VAL A 332 -11.21 -14.38 16.93
C VAL A 332 -12.32 -14.89 17.83
N LYS A 333 -12.85 -14.04 18.72
CA LYS A 333 -13.85 -14.38 19.75
C LYS A 333 -15.20 -13.71 19.52
N CYS A 334 -15.25 -12.61 18.74
CA CYS A 334 -16.51 -11.98 18.34
C CYS A 334 -17.42 -13.03 17.73
N ARG A 335 -18.58 -13.26 18.35
CA ARG A 335 -19.44 -14.40 18.05
C ARG A 335 -20.59 -13.99 17.16
N ALA A 336 -21.03 -14.92 16.33
CA ALA A 336 -22.25 -14.85 15.56
C ALA A 336 -23.13 -16.04 15.95
N GLU A 337 -24.32 -15.76 16.50
CA GLU A 337 -25.29 -16.77 16.96
C GLU A 337 -26.52 -16.75 16.06
N ARG A 338 -27.07 -17.91 15.70
CA ARG A 338 -28.27 -17.95 14.85
C ARG A 338 -29.44 -17.22 15.53
N ALA A 339 -30.18 -16.45 14.75
CA ALA A 339 -31.34 -15.71 15.20
C ALA A 339 -32.37 -15.56 14.08
N THR A 340 -33.60 -15.24 14.47
CA THR A 340 -34.66 -14.83 13.54
C THR A 340 -35.19 -13.49 14.01
N GLN A 341 -35.24 -12.51 13.10
CA GLN A 341 -35.80 -11.19 13.38
C GLN A 341 -36.78 -10.83 12.27
N ASP A 342 -37.99 -10.41 12.64
CA ASP A 342 -39.06 -10.03 11.69
C ASP A 342 -39.36 -11.12 10.63
N GLY A 343 -39.26 -12.39 11.04
CA GLY A 343 -39.45 -13.55 10.16
C GLY A 343 -38.27 -13.89 9.25
N VAL A 344 -37.18 -13.13 9.30
CA VAL A 344 -35.96 -13.35 8.51
C VAL A 344 -34.94 -14.13 9.35
N ALA A 345 -34.48 -15.27 8.83
CA ALA A 345 -33.40 -16.04 9.46
C ALA A 345 -32.04 -15.37 9.24
N GLY A 346 -31.18 -15.42 10.25
CA GLY A 346 -29.86 -14.78 10.21
C GLY A 346 -29.04 -15.06 11.46
N TRP A 347 -28.25 -14.05 11.84
CA TRP A 347 -27.28 -14.13 12.90
C TRP A 347 -27.30 -12.85 13.73
N THR A 348 -27.11 -12.96 15.04
CA THR A 348 -26.75 -11.82 15.89
C THR A 348 -25.27 -11.83 16.20
N ILE A 349 -24.58 -10.75 15.86
CA ILE A 349 -23.16 -10.55 16.12
C ILE A 349 -22.99 -9.85 17.46
N THR A 350 -22.12 -10.38 18.31
CA THR A 350 -21.77 -9.76 19.60
C THR A 350 -20.29 -9.87 19.90
N GLY A 351 -19.67 -8.75 20.25
CA GLY A 351 -18.29 -8.68 20.67
C GLY A 351 -17.55 -7.47 20.12
N PRO A 352 -16.30 -7.26 20.59
CA PRO A 352 -15.48 -6.15 20.16
C PRO A 352 -14.77 -6.45 18.83
N LYS A 353 -14.48 -5.39 18.09
CA LYS A 353 -13.52 -5.36 16.99
C LYS A 353 -12.60 -4.16 17.17
N ALA A 354 -11.38 -4.26 16.68
CA ALA A 354 -10.36 -3.21 16.83
C ALA A 354 -9.75 -2.89 15.46
N TRP A 355 -9.21 -1.67 15.34
CA TRP A 355 -8.47 -1.23 14.15
C TRP A 355 -9.26 -1.34 12.84
N CYS A 356 -10.59 -1.17 12.88
CA CYS A 356 -11.46 -1.30 11.72
C CYS A 356 -11.37 -0.04 10.85
N THR A 357 -10.38 0.01 9.96
CA THR A 357 -10.16 1.15 9.07
C THR A 357 -11.39 1.47 8.24
N PHE A 358 -11.72 2.76 8.14
CA PHE A 358 -12.83 3.31 7.37
C PHE A 358 -14.23 2.91 7.88
N ALA A 359 -14.33 2.28 9.06
CA ALA A 359 -15.62 1.83 9.58
C ALA A 359 -16.62 2.96 9.82
N GLY A 360 -16.20 4.19 10.16
CA GLY A 360 -17.14 5.32 10.29
C GLY A 360 -17.95 5.55 9.01
N ARG A 361 -17.27 5.72 7.87
CA ARG A 361 -17.89 6.08 6.59
C ARG A 361 -18.28 4.90 5.69
N ALA A 362 -17.93 3.67 6.05
CA ALA A 362 -18.35 2.49 5.31
C ALA A 362 -19.88 2.25 5.37
N ASP A 363 -20.47 1.74 4.29
CA ASP A 363 -21.86 1.24 4.28
C ASP A 363 -21.94 -0.20 4.76
N ILE A 364 -20.86 -0.95 4.52
CA ILE A 364 -20.77 -2.36 4.85
C ILE A 364 -19.44 -2.67 5.54
N LEU A 365 -19.46 -3.64 6.44
CA LEU A 365 -18.25 -4.20 7.03
C LEU A 365 -18.06 -5.63 6.53
N ALA A 366 -16.88 -5.93 5.97
CA ALA A 366 -16.43 -7.31 5.80
C ALA A 366 -15.95 -7.82 7.16
N LEU A 367 -16.80 -8.56 7.86
CA LEU A 367 -16.61 -8.92 9.27
C LEU A 367 -16.37 -10.42 9.43
N LEU A 368 -15.24 -10.77 10.05
CA LEU A 368 -14.93 -12.15 10.42
C LEU A 368 -15.41 -12.42 11.85
N ALA A 369 -16.31 -13.38 12.04
CA ALA A 369 -16.84 -13.75 13.35
C ALA A 369 -16.89 -15.27 13.54
N ARG A 370 -16.91 -15.68 14.81
CA ARG A 370 -16.99 -17.07 15.22
C ARG A 370 -18.44 -17.54 15.23
N THR A 371 -18.76 -18.49 14.36
CA THR A 371 -20.07 -19.16 14.30
C THR A 371 -20.08 -20.48 15.05
N ASP A 372 -18.92 -21.11 15.24
CA ASP A 372 -18.77 -22.31 16.05
C ASP A 372 -18.13 -21.97 17.40
N PRO A 373 -18.83 -22.20 18.54
CA PRO A 373 -18.32 -21.84 19.86
C PRO A 373 -17.11 -22.68 20.30
N ASP A 374 -16.82 -23.82 19.66
CA ASP A 374 -15.63 -24.60 19.97
C ASP A 374 -14.37 -23.93 19.41
N MET A 375 -13.63 -23.25 20.30
CA MET A 375 -12.36 -22.61 19.98
C MET A 375 -11.32 -23.57 19.39
N LYS A 376 -11.41 -24.88 19.65
CA LYS A 376 -10.48 -25.88 19.13
C LYS A 376 -10.59 -26.06 17.61
N LYS A 377 -11.71 -25.66 16.99
CA LYS A 377 -11.84 -25.64 15.54
C LYS A 377 -10.98 -24.58 14.87
N GLY A 378 -10.45 -23.61 15.62
CA GLY A 378 -9.59 -22.54 15.11
C GLY A 378 -10.22 -21.88 13.88
N ASN A 379 -9.48 -21.91 12.76
CA ASN A 379 -9.89 -21.35 11.46
C ASN A 379 -11.25 -21.87 10.97
N ALA A 380 -11.57 -23.14 11.22
CA ALA A 380 -12.81 -23.77 10.76
C ALA A 380 -14.06 -23.34 11.55
N GLY A 381 -13.88 -22.58 12.63
CA GLY A 381 -14.98 -22.00 13.41
C GLY A 381 -15.40 -20.59 12.97
N LEU A 382 -14.71 -20.02 11.96
CA LEU A 382 -14.87 -18.62 11.56
C LEU A 382 -15.64 -18.48 10.24
N THR A 383 -16.53 -17.51 10.19
CA THR A 383 -17.39 -17.20 9.03
C THR A 383 -17.25 -15.73 8.67
N LEU A 384 -17.23 -15.44 7.37
CA LEU A 384 -17.12 -14.08 6.83
C LEU A 384 -18.53 -13.55 6.50
N PHE A 385 -18.84 -12.38 7.03
CA PHE A 385 -20.12 -11.70 6.87
C PHE A 385 -19.95 -10.38 6.14
N ILE A 386 -20.94 -10.00 5.34
CA ILE A 386 -21.14 -8.62 4.87
C ILE A 386 -22.14 -7.98 5.82
N VAL A 387 -21.73 -7.00 6.62
CA VAL A 387 -22.56 -6.39 7.66
C VAL A 387 -22.97 -4.97 7.25
N PRO A 388 -24.20 -4.74 6.78
CA PRO A 388 -24.69 -3.41 6.44
C PRO A 388 -24.86 -2.56 7.70
N LYS A 389 -24.56 -1.27 7.57
CA LYS A 389 -24.78 -0.27 8.60
C LYS A 389 -24.93 1.14 8.02
N PRO A 390 -25.47 2.10 8.77
CA PRO A 390 -25.44 3.51 8.37
C PRO A 390 -24.01 4.07 8.35
N ARG A 391 -23.78 5.10 7.51
CA ARG A 391 -22.55 5.92 7.54
C ARG A 391 -22.58 6.91 8.70
N ALA A 392 -21.42 7.21 9.26
CA ALA A 392 -21.20 8.28 10.23
C ALA A 392 -20.18 9.29 9.68
N LEU A 393 -20.39 10.58 9.98
CA LEU A 393 -19.52 11.69 9.55
C LEU A 393 -18.56 12.19 10.65
N GLY A 394 -18.40 11.43 11.73
CA GLY A 394 -17.58 11.80 12.88
C GLY A 394 -16.70 10.66 13.38
N HIS A 395 -15.90 10.96 14.40
CA HIS A 395 -14.98 10.01 15.04
C HIS A 395 -15.66 9.06 16.02
N GLU A 396 -16.94 9.27 16.31
CA GLU A 396 -17.72 8.40 17.19
C GLU A 396 -19.13 8.22 16.61
N PHE A 397 -19.70 7.02 16.77
CA PHE A 397 -21.07 6.73 16.38
C PHE A 397 -21.67 5.62 17.25
N GLU A 398 -22.99 5.66 17.38
CA GLU A 398 -23.79 4.55 17.92
C GLU A 398 -25.03 4.40 17.06
N PHE A 399 -25.29 3.16 16.62
CA PHE A 399 -26.47 2.80 15.86
C PHE A 399 -27.27 1.74 16.61
N THR A 400 -28.59 1.83 16.55
CA THR A 400 -29.52 0.83 17.08
C THR A 400 -30.45 0.39 15.96
N GLN A 401 -30.50 -0.91 15.68
CA GLN A 401 -31.46 -1.51 14.75
C GLN A 401 -32.85 -1.56 15.37
N ALA A 402 -33.90 -1.64 14.55
CA ALA A 402 -35.28 -1.77 15.03
C ALA A 402 -35.47 -2.96 16.00
N GLY A 403 -34.75 -4.07 15.78
CA GLY A 403 -34.75 -5.24 16.66
C GLY A 403 -33.90 -5.12 17.93
N GLY A 404 -33.36 -3.93 18.22
CA GLY A 404 -32.61 -3.64 19.46
C GLY A 404 -31.12 -3.95 19.43
N GLY A 405 -30.60 -4.54 18.35
CA GLY A 405 -29.17 -4.76 18.16
C GLY A 405 -28.42 -3.42 18.03
N LYS A 406 -27.25 -3.30 18.67
CA LYS A 406 -26.46 -2.07 18.68
C LYS A 406 -25.06 -2.24 18.09
N LEU A 407 -24.56 -1.16 17.51
CA LEU A 407 -23.19 -1.04 17.03
C LEU A 407 -22.66 0.33 17.45
N ALA A 408 -21.64 0.34 18.32
CA ALA A 408 -20.89 1.54 18.66
C ALA A 408 -19.50 1.51 18.03
N GLY A 409 -18.98 2.67 17.64
CA GLY A 409 -17.64 2.80 17.09
C GLY A 409 -16.97 4.09 17.53
N LYS A 410 -15.67 4.02 17.79
CA LYS A 410 -14.83 5.16 18.14
C LYS A 410 -13.50 5.09 17.40
N ALA A 411 -13.10 6.19 16.77
CA ALA A 411 -11.83 6.30 16.07
C ALA A 411 -10.66 6.22 17.06
N ASP A 412 -9.68 5.41 16.71
CA ASP A 412 -8.42 5.28 17.43
C ASP A 412 -7.52 6.46 17.07
N ALA A 413 -7.02 7.20 18.07
CA ALA A 413 -6.13 8.32 17.84
C ALA A 413 -4.75 7.81 17.41
N THR A 414 -4.30 8.21 16.21
CA THR A 414 -3.03 7.76 15.61
C THR A 414 -2.11 8.95 15.29
N PRO A 415 -0.77 8.74 15.31
CA PRO A 415 0.19 9.78 14.95
C PRO A 415 0.11 10.16 13.46
N GLY A 416 -0.21 9.20 12.58
CA GLY A 416 -0.42 9.39 11.14
C GLY A 416 -1.63 8.60 10.66
N TYR A 417 -1.74 8.36 9.35
CA TYR A 417 -2.80 7.58 8.73
C TYR A 417 -4.23 8.13 8.98
N ARG A 418 -4.38 9.45 8.81
CA ARG A 418 -5.63 10.21 9.03
C ARG A 418 -6.41 10.45 7.74
N GLY A 419 -7.73 10.55 7.82
CA GLY A 419 -8.62 10.66 6.65
C GLY A 419 -9.64 9.53 6.57
N MET A 420 -9.22 8.30 6.84
CA MET A 420 -10.14 7.16 7.00
C MET A 420 -10.41 6.84 8.46
N HIS A 421 -9.36 6.94 9.28
CA HIS A 421 -9.25 6.46 10.65
C HIS A 421 -9.50 4.96 10.78
N SER A 422 -8.97 4.40 11.85
CA SER A 422 -9.32 3.07 12.31
C SER A 422 -10.22 3.19 13.52
N PHE A 423 -11.20 2.30 13.64
CA PHE A 423 -12.17 2.36 14.72
C PHE A 423 -12.12 1.10 15.57
N THR A 424 -12.23 1.28 16.89
CA THR A 424 -12.66 0.24 17.80
C THR A 424 -14.19 0.17 17.76
N LEU A 425 -14.74 -1.00 17.50
CA LEU A 425 -16.17 -1.26 17.38
C LEU A 425 -16.64 -2.19 18.49
N ASN A 426 -17.89 -2.02 18.93
CA ASN A 426 -18.57 -2.93 19.83
C ASN A 426 -19.95 -3.29 19.26
N PHE A 427 -20.16 -4.58 19.02
CA PHE A 427 -21.45 -5.11 18.57
C PHE A 427 -22.20 -5.71 19.76
N GLU A 428 -23.47 -5.35 19.92
CA GLU A 428 -24.38 -5.93 20.90
C GLU A 428 -25.58 -6.51 20.17
N ARG A 429 -25.56 -7.83 19.94
CA ARG A 429 -26.63 -8.56 19.23
C ARG A 429 -27.05 -7.92 17.90
N TRP A 430 -26.12 -7.38 17.13
CA TRP A 430 -26.38 -6.77 15.82
C TRP A 430 -26.85 -7.84 14.84
N PHE A 431 -28.07 -7.73 14.34
CA PHE A 431 -28.66 -8.70 13.44
C PHE A 431 -28.14 -8.55 12.01
N VAL A 432 -27.81 -9.68 11.38
CA VAL A 432 -27.33 -9.81 10.00
C VAL A 432 -28.10 -10.96 9.32
N PRO A 433 -28.80 -10.71 8.21
CA PRO A 433 -29.51 -11.76 7.47
C PRO A 433 -28.61 -12.91 7.00
N ALA A 434 -29.16 -14.11 6.86
CA ALA A 434 -28.38 -15.28 6.43
C ALA A 434 -27.78 -15.13 5.02
N GLU A 435 -28.44 -14.40 4.12
CA GLU A 435 -27.96 -14.08 2.76
C GLU A 435 -26.67 -13.25 2.73
N ASN A 436 -26.29 -12.66 3.87
CA ASN A 436 -25.08 -11.86 4.02
C ASN A 436 -23.87 -12.66 4.54
N VAL A 437 -24.03 -13.96 4.80
CA VAL A 437 -22.90 -14.88 4.93
C VAL A 437 -22.26 -15.03 3.56
N VAL A 438 -20.98 -14.68 3.38
CA VAL A 438 -20.32 -14.80 2.07
C VAL A 438 -20.33 -16.26 1.63
N GLY A 439 -21.01 -16.54 0.51
CA GLY A 439 -21.24 -17.88 -0.04
C GLY A 439 -22.38 -18.68 0.60
N GLY A 440 -23.12 -18.07 1.51
CA GLY A 440 -24.28 -18.66 2.17
C GLY A 440 -23.95 -19.79 3.15
N GLU A 441 -24.95 -20.61 3.44
CA GLU A 441 -24.88 -21.69 4.44
C GLU A 441 -23.71 -22.67 4.19
N ALA A 442 -23.36 -22.94 2.92
CA ALA A 442 -22.28 -23.84 2.54
C ALA A 442 -20.86 -23.33 2.88
N GLN A 443 -20.69 -22.03 3.15
CA GLN A 443 -19.41 -21.41 3.49
C GLN A 443 -19.27 -21.06 4.98
N ILE A 444 -20.23 -21.48 5.83
CA ILE A 444 -20.07 -21.36 7.29
C ILE A 444 -18.82 -22.14 7.72
N GLY A 445 -17.96 -21.52 8.52
CA GLY A 445 -16.67 -22.08 8.93
C GLY A 445 -15.55 -21.98 7.88
N ARG A 446 -15.80 -21.35 6.73
CA ARG A 446 -14.80 -21.12 5.66
C ARG A 446 -14.30 -19.68 5.59
N GLY A 447 -14.81 -18.81 6.46
CA GLY A 447 -14.53 -17.37 6.45
C GLY A 447 -13.05 -17.03 6.58
N PHE A 448 -12.29 -17.80 7.37
CA PHE A 448 -10.84 -17.61 7.50
C PHE A 448 -10.14 -17.71 6.13
N TYR A 449 -10.46 -18.72 5.34
CA TYR A 449 -9.81 -18.96 4.05
C TYR A 449 -10.18 -17.91 3.00
N LEU A 450 -11.45 -17.48 2.99
CA LEU A 450 -11.92 -16.38 2.14
C LEU A 450 -11.19 -15.07 2.48
N GLN A 451 -11.03 -14.79 3.78
CA GLN A 451 -10.31 -13.62 4.26
C GLN A 451 -8.80 -13.67 3.93
N MET A 452 -8.16 -14.84 4.08
CA MET A 452 -6.73 -14.99 3.78
C MET A 452 -6.41 -14.81 2.30
N GLY A 453 -7.32 -15.20 1.39
CA GLY A 453 -7.18 -14.88 -0.04
C GLY A 453 -7.07 -13.38 -0.28
N GLY A 454 -8.00 -12.60 0.29
CA GLY A 454 -7.96 -11.13 0.22
C GLY A 454 -6.71 -10.50 0.84
N PHE A 455 -6.13 -11.11 1.89
CA PHE A 455 -4.88 -10.62 2.49
C PHE A 455 -3.65 -10.78 1.58
N SER A 456 -3.64 -11.74 0.65
CA SER A 456 -2.52 -11.85 -0.31
C SER A 456 -2.47 -10.62 -1.23
N ALA A 457 -3.62 -10.26 -1.82
CA ALA A 457 -3.78 -9.02 -2.58
C ALA A 457 -3.50 -7.78 -1.71
N GLY A 458 -4.02 -7.75 -0.47
CA GLY A 458 -3.76 -6.67 0.49
C GLY A 458 -2.28 -6.45 0.80
N ARG A 459 -1.46 -7.52 0.84
CA ARG A 459 0.00 -7.43 0.99
C ARG A 459 0.66 -6.82 -0.24
N LEU A 460 0.27 -7.27 -1.43
CA LEU A 460 0.78 -6.71 -2.67
C LEU A 460 0.46 -5.19 -2.76
N GLN A 461 -0.80 -4.82 -2.50
CA GLN A 461 -1.19 -3.41 -2.44
C GLN A 461 -0.48 -2.63 -1.34
N THR A 462 -0.12 -3.27 -0.22
CA THR A 462 0.71 -2.62 0.81
C THR A 462 2.09 -2.26 0.25
N ALA A 463 2.68 -3.14 -0.56
CA ALA A 463 3.96 -2.87 -1.20
C ALA A 463 3.87 -1.68 -2.17
N GLY A 464 2.80 -1.60 -2.98
CA GLY A 464 2.52 -0.44 -3.84
C GLY A 464 2.35 0.86 -3.04
N ARG A 465 1.55 0.82 -1.95
CA ARG A 465 1.39 1.97 -1.03
C ARG A 465 2.71 2.44 -0.44
N ALA A 466 3.54 1.50 -0.02
CA ALA A 466 4.85 1.78 0.56
C ALA A 466 5.81 2.42 -0.47
N CYS A 467 5.80 1.92 -1.72
CA CYS A 467 6.55 2.55 -2.81
C CYS A 467 6.06 4.00 -3.05
N GLY A 468 4.77 4.26 -2.96
CA GLY A 468 4.20 5.61 -3.15
C GLY A 468 4.63 6.59 -2.07
N VAL A 469 4.58 6.18 -0.79
CA VAL A 469 5.06 7.00 0.33
C VAL A 469 6.57 7.26 0.23
N ALA A 470 7.36 6.24 -0.11
CA ALA A 470 8.79 6.39 -0.33
C ALA A 470 9.09 7.34 -1.51
N GLN A 471 8.33 7.23 -2.59
CA GLN A 471 8.43 8.10 -3.77
C GLN A 471 8.14 9.57 -3.43
N ALA A 472 7.09 9.83 -2.66
CA ALA A 472 6.75 11.17 -2.22
C ALA A 472 7.85 11.80 -1.35
N ALA A 473 8.43 11.01 -0.43
CA ALA A 473 9.55 11.46 0.39
C ALA A 473 10.81 11.71 -0.45
N LEU A 474 11.10 10.88 -1.44
CA LEU A 474 12.21 11.07 -2.37
C LEU A 474 12.06 12.37 -3.17
N GLU A 475 10.90 12.60 -3.77
CA GLU A 475 10.59 13.82 -4.55
C GLU A 475 10.74 15.07 -3.69
N LYS A 476 10.09 15.13 -2.52
CA LYS A 476 10.18 16.29 -1.62
C LYS A 476 11.58 16.53 -1.10
N THR A 477 12.33 15.47 -0.84
CA THR A 477 13.73 15.61 -0.44
C THR A 477 14.61 16.10 -1.59
N ALA A 478 14.44 15.57 -2.80
CA ALA A 478 15.18 16.00 -3.98
C ALA A 478 14.94 17.49 -4.28
N GLU A 479 13.68 17.95 -4.23
CA GLU A 479 13.32 19.37 -4.34
C GLU A 479 14.03 20.20 -3.25
N TYR A 480 13.88 19.80 -1.98
CA TYR A 480 14.41 20.55 -0.85
C TYR A 480 15.94 20.69 -0.89
N VAL A 481 16.68 19.63 -1.22
CA VAL A 481 18.16 19.68 -1.19
C VAL A 481 18.75 20.47 -2.35
N VAL A 482 18.02 20.64 -3.46
CA VAL A 482 18.42 21.50 -4.57
C VAL A 482 18.24 22.98 -4.20
N ASP A 483 17.14 23.31 -3.53
CA ASP A 483 16.79 24.70 -3.23
C ASP A 483 17.44 25.23 -1.93
N ARG A 484 17.63 24.37 -0.93
CA ARG A 484 18.14 24.77 0.39
C ARG A 484 19.64 25.04 0.35
N VAL A 485 20.03 26.26 0.73
CA VAL A 485 21.44 26.68 0.85
C VAL A 485 21.90 26.65 2.30
N GLN A 486 23.06 26.02 2.57
CA GLN A 486 23.80 26.11 3.83
C GLN A 486 25.30 26.25 3.53
N PHE A 487 26.05 26.87 4.46
CA PHE A 487 27.48 27.17 4.30
C PHE A 487 27.89 27.65 2.89
N GLY A 488 27.05 28.48 2.27
CA GLY A 488 27.32 29.13 0.98
C GLY A 488 26.98 28.32 -0.29
N LYS A 489 26.40 27.12 -0.20
CA LYS A 489 25.98 26.35 -1.40
C LYS A 489 24.73 25.47 -1.16
N PRO A 490 24.03 25.04 -2.23
CA PRO A 490 22.94 24.08 -2.13
C PRO A 490 23.30 22.80 -1.36
N LEU A 491 22.34 22.21 -0.64
CA LEU A 491 22.58 20.96 0.11
C LEU A 491 23.00 19.80 -0.81
N ILE A 492 22.52 19.78 -2.07
CA ILE A 492 22.91 18.77 -3.05
C ILE A 492 24.39 18.81 -3.43
N ASP A 493 25.11 19.90 -3.16
CA ASP A 493 26.55 20.00 -3.43
C ASP A 493 27.43 19.35 -2.32
N TYR A 494 26.82 18.80 -1.28
CA TYR A 494 27.52 18.04 -0.24
C TYR A 494 27.48 16.54 -0.55
N GLN A 495 28.64 15.89 -0.44
CA GLN A 495 28.79 14.48 -0.79
C GLN A 495 27.86 13.56 0.01
N LEU A 496 27.66 13.85 1.30
CA LEU A 496 26.78 13.06 2.15
C LEU A 496 25.30 13.17 1.72
N THR A 497 24.85 14.36 1.30
CA THR A 497 23.50 14.56 0.75
C THR A 497 23.31 13.76 -0.52
N GLN A 498 24.28 13.84 -1.44
CA GLN A 498 24.28 13.04 -2.68
C GLN A 498 24.22 11.53 -2.38
N TYR A 499 25.03 11.07 -1.41
CA TYR A 499 25.10 9.68 -1.03
C TYR A 499 23.78 9.17 -0.42
N LYS A 500 23.19 9.93 0.51
CA LYS A 500 21.89 9.61 1.11
C LYS A 500 20.78 9.57 0.06
N LEU A 501 20.70 10.59 -0.79
CA LEU A 501 19.70 10.65 -1.87
C LEU A 501 19.87 9.49 -2.87
N GLY A 502 21.11 9.10 -3.15
CA GLY A 502 21.43 7.92 -3.95
C GLY A 502 20.89 6.62 -3.34
N TRP A 503 21.11 6.39 -2.04
CA TRP A 503 20.58 5.22 -1.34
C TRP A 503 19.06 5.20 -1.29
N MET A 504 18.42 6.34 -1.05
CA MET A 504 16.95 6.43 -1.06
C MET A 504 16.39 5.94 -2.42
N ALA A 505 17.01 6.37 -3.52
CA ALA A 505 16.59 5.95 -4.87
C ALA A 505 16.90 4.48 -5.17
N VAL A 506 18.08 3.97 -4.76
CA VAL A 506 18.47 2.56 -4.95
C VAL A 506 17.51 1.63 -4.22
N GLN A 507 17.19 1.93 -2.96
CA GLN A 507 16.26 1.14 -2.15
C GLN A 507 14.85 1.15 -2.73
N LEU A 508 14.37 2.33 -3.15
CA LEU A 508 13.06 2.46 -3.77
C LEU A 508 12.96 1.72 -5.11
N ALA A 509 14.01 1.76 -5.94
CA ALA A 509 14.06 1.00 -7.18
C ALA A 509 13.94 -0.51 -6.93
N ALA A 510 14.65 -1.05 -5.92
CA ALA A 510 14.56 -2.45 -5.55
C ALA A 510 13.17 -2.84 -5.01
N ALA A 511 12.59 -2.01 -4.13
CA ALA A 511 11.25 -2.20 -3.59
C ALA A 511 10.18 -2.21 -4.69
N ARG A 512 10.29 -1.30 -5.66
CA ARG A 512 9.37 -1.23 -6.80
C ARG A 512 9.51 -2.44 -7.72
N ALA A 513 10.74 -2.84 -8.04
CA ALA A 513 10.99 -3.98 -8.92
C ALA A 513 10.42 -5.29 -8.35
N ILE A 514 10.66 -5.60 -7.07
CA ILE A 514 10.07 -6.79 -6.44
C ILE A 514 8.53 -6.70 -6.37
N THR A 515 7.98 -5.50 -6.18
CA THR A 515 6.53 -5.29 -6.12
C THR A 515 5.88 -5.58 -7.47
N TYR A 516 6.42 -5.03 -8.56
CA TYR A 516 5.88 -5.25 -9.90
C TYR A 516 6.09 -6.69 -10.37
N ALA A 517 7.24 -7.30 -10.05
CA ALA A 517 7.47 -8.72 -10.35
C ALA A 517 6.51 -9.64 -9.57
N ALA A 518 6.22 -9.34 -8.30
CA ALA A 518 5.23 -10.06 -7.51
C ALA A 518 3.81 -9.89 -8.06
N ALA A 519 3.46 -8.67 -8.50
CA ALA A 519 2.17 -8.39 -9.12
C ALA A 519 1.97 -9.18 -10.42
N ALA A 520 2.96 -9.17 -11.32
CA ALA A 520 2.93 -9.95 -12.56
C ALA A 520 2.80 -11.45 -12.28
N ALA A 521 3.55 -11.97 -11.30
CA ALA A 521 3.44 -13.39 -10.91
C ALA A 521 2.05 -13.73 -10.31
N MET A 522 1.39 -12.80 -9.63
CA MET A 522 0.02 -13.00 -9.12
C MET A 522 -1.03 -12.97 -10.23
N ASP A 523 -0.81 -12.20 -11.29
CA ASP A 523 -1.67 -12.24 -12.50
C ASP A 523 -1.58 -13.59 -13.21
N GLU A 524 -0.43 -14.28 -13.15
CA GLU A 524 -0.25 -15.62 -13.70
C GLU A 524 -0.83 -16.74 -12.80
N ASP A 525 -0.47 -16.76 -11.51
CA ASP A 525 -0.93 -17.76 -10.54
C ASP A 525 -0.89 -17.19 -9.11
N GLU A 526 -2.02 -16.62 -8.68
CA GLU A 526 -2.19 -16.01 -7.36
C GLU A 526 -1.78 -16.94 -6.20
N ARG A 527 -2.07 -18.24 -6.31
CA ARG A 527 -1.77 -19.21 -5.23
C ARG A 527 -0.27 -19.44 -5.10
N LYS A 528 0.43 -19.64 -6.21
CA LYS A 528 1.89 -19.85 -6.20
C LYS A 528 2.66 -18.57 -5.87
N ALA A 529 2.15 -17.41 -6.28
CA ALA A 529 2.82 -16.13 -6.11
C ALA A 529 2.53 -15.42 -4.77
N SER A 530 1.59 -15.90 -3.96
CA SER A 530 1.26 -15.32 -2.65
C SER A 530 2.47 -15.06 -1.72
N PRO A 531 3.50 -15.94 -1.65
CA PRO A 531 4.73 -15.63 -0.92
C PRO A 531 5.51 -14.44 -1.49
N TYR A 532 5.50 -14.22 -2.81
CA TYR A 532 6.18 -13.09 -3.43
C TYR A 532 5.54 -11.76 -3.04
N ALA A 533 4.21 -11.69 -2.90
CA ALA A 533 3.53 -10.52 -2.35
C ALA A 533 3.96 -10.20 -0.91
N ALA A 534 4.22 -11.24 -0.10
CA ALA A 534 4.73 -11.06 1.26
C ALA A 534 6.18 -10.55 1.27
N GLN A 535 7.04 -11.04 0.37
CA GLN A 535 8.40 -10.53 0.19
C GLN A 535 8.41 -9.07 -0.30
N ALA A 536 7.56 -8.74 -1.27
CA ALA A 536 7.39 -7.37 -1.76
C ALA A 536 6.97 -6.42 -0.64
N LYS A 537 5.94 -6.79 0.15
CA LYS A 537 5.53 -6.02 1.33
C LYS A 537 6.66 -5.83 2.32
N LEU A 538 7.38 -6.92 2.65
CA LEU A 538 8.46 -6.90 3.63
C LEU A 538 9.52 -5.86 3.27
N LEU A 539 10.02 -5.89 2.03
CA LEU A 539 11.03 -4.94 1.57
C LEU A 539 10.47 -3.53 1.43
N ALA A 540 9.33 -3.37 0.73
CA ALA A 540 8.81 -2.04 0.43
C ALA A 540 8.44 -1.25 1.69
N CYS A 541 7.90 -1.91 2.73
CA CYS A 541 7.59 -1.25 4.01
C CYS A 541 8.86 -0.78 4.73
N ASP A 542 9.91 -1.62 4.79
CA ASP A 542 11.20 -1.23 5.38
C ASP A 542 11.82 -0.04 4.64
N VAL A 543 11.76 -0.07 3.30
CA VAL A 543 12.25 1.01 2.44
C VAL A 543 11.47 2.29 2.67
N ALA A 544 10.13 2.24 2.76
CA ALA A 544 9.33 3.44 3.03
C ALA A 544 9.68 4.09 4.38
N VAL A 545 9.89 3.29 5.43
CA VAL A 545 10.32 3.81 6.74
C VAL A 545 11.71 4.43 6.63
N ALA A 546 12.67 3.75 6.01
CA ALA A 546 14.05 4.25 5.88
C ALA A 546 14.12 5.54 5.05
N VAL A 547 13.48 5.55 3.88
CA VAL A 547 13.49 6.69 2.93
C VAL A 547 12.82 7.92 3.54
N THR A 548 11.68 7.76 4.23
CA THR A 548 11.01 8.89 4.88
C THR A 548 11.84 9.48 6.02
N GLN A 549 12.49 8.64 6.82
CA GLN A 549 13.38 9.08 7.90
C GLN A 549 14.64 9.78 7.38
N ASP A 550 15.28 9.23 6.34
CA ASP A 550 16.42 9.88 5.70
C ASP A 550 16.03 11.23 5.08
N GLY A 551 14.87 11.29 4.44
CA GLY A 551 14.30 12.54 3.93
C GLY A 551 14.09 13.56 5.04
N GLN A 552 13.46 13.16 6.16
CA GLN A 552 13.25 14.03 7.32
C GLN A 552 14.59 14.58 7.87
N LEU A 553 15.62 13.74 7.99
CA LEU A 553 16.93 14.18 8.45
C LEU A 553 17.58 15.20 7.50
N LEU A 554 17.45 15.00 6.18
CA LEU A 554 17.96 15.94 5.18
C LEU A 554 17.23 17.30 5.19
N HIS A 555 15.99 17.34 5.69
CA HIS A 555 15.26 18.59 5.92
C HIS A 555 15.69 19.33 7.20
N GLY A 556 16.39 18.66 8.12
CA GLY A 556 16.79 19.21 9.41
C GLY A 556 15.57 19.54 10.29
N GLY A 557 15.60 20.68 10.99
CA GLY A 557 14.49 21.09 11.86
C GLY A 557 13.14 21.21 11.14
N TRP A 558 13.15 21.59 9.86
CA TRP A 558 11.94 21.65 9.03
C TRP A 558 11.35 20.28 8.74
N GLY A 559 12.16 19.22 8.77
CA GLY A 559 11.66 17.85 8.64
C GLY A 559 10.77 17.40 9.79
N TYR A 560 10.84 18.10 10.93
CA TYR A 560 10.02 17.83 12.11
C TYR A 560 8.77 18.73 12.20
N ALA A 561 8.66 19.75 11.33
CA ALA A 561 7.55 20.68 11.33
C ALA A 561 6.39 20.18 10.46
N GLU A 562 5.15 20.22 10.98
CA GLU A 562 3.93 19.85 10.24
C GLU A 562 3.62 20.75 9.03
N GLU A 563 4.37 21.83 8.83
CA GLU A 563 4.29 22.63 7.59
C GLU A 563 4.92 21.91 6.39
N TYR A 564 5.85 20.96 6.63
CA TYR A 564 6.53 20.21 5.59
C TYR A 564 5.98 18.78 5.53
N ALA A 565 5.50 18.39 4.34
CA ALA A 565 4.88 17.08 4.12
C ALA A 565 5.74 15.86 4.54
N ILE A 566 7.07 16.04 4.61
CA ILE A 566 7.99 14.99 5.05
C ILE A 566 7.69 14.50 6.47
N SER A 567 7.24 15.37 7.38
CA SER A 567 6.88 14.95 8.75
C SER A 567 5.68 14.00 8.74
N ARG A 568 4.67 14.28 7.89
CA ARG A 568 3.52 13.40 7.68
C ARG A 568 3.96 12.06 7.08
N TYR A 569 4.79 12.08 6.03
CA TYR A 569 5.24 10.84 5.39
C TYR A 569 5.94 9.90 6.37
N VAL A 570 6.72 10.42 7.33
CA VAL A 570 7.36 9.62 8.38
C VAL A 570 6.33 8.91 9.27
N VAL A 571 5.34 9.63 9.80
CA VAL A 571 4.33 9.03 10.68
C VAL A 571 3.37 8.11 9.93
N ASP A 572 3.08 8.40 8.65
CA ASP A 572 2.32 7.53 7.76
C ASP A 572 3.08 6.24 7.47
N ALA A 573 4.39 6.30 7.20
CA ALA A 573 5.20 5.13 6.88
C ALA A 573 5.28 4.12 8.04
N GLN A 574 5.17 4.58 9.29
CA GLN A 574 5.28 3.72 10.48
C GLN A 574 4.19 2.65 10.58
N VAL A 575 3.02 2.84 9.95
CA VAL A 575 1.95 1.82 9.96
C VAL A 575 2.21 0.68 8.97
N LEU A 576 3.02 0.92 7.94
CA LEU A 576 3.22 -0.01 6.82
C LEU A 576 3.77 -1.38 7.25
N PRO A 577 4.78 -1.47 8.13
CA PRO A 577 5.28 -2.75 8.63
C PRO A 577 4.33 -3.46 9.60
N ILE A 578 3.23 -2.82 10.02
CA ILE A 578 2.30 -3.31 11.05
C ILE A 578 1.04 -3.91 10.42
N PHE A 579 0.32 -3.13 9.60
CA PHE A 579 -0.96 -3.58 9.03
C PHE A 579 -0.76 -4.62 7.90
N GLU A 580 -1.84 -5.34 7.54
CA GLU A 580 -1.81 -6.45 6.56
C GLU A 580 -0.76 -7.55 6.92
N GLY A 581 -0.51 -7.70 8.23
CA GLY A 581 0.46 -8.63 8.82
C GLY A 581 1.72 -7.92 9.30
N VAL A 582 1.99 -7.99 10.60
CA VAL A 582 3.20 -7.42 11.21
C VAL A 582 4.46 -8.09 10.67
N LYS A 583 5.52 -7.31 10.46
CA LYS A 583 6.80 -7.77 9.88
C LYS A 583 7.32 -9.10 10.46
N PRO A 584 7.44 -9.30 11.79
CA PRO A 584 7.94 -10.58 12.33
C PRO A 584 7.08 -11.78 11.94
N ILE A 585 5.76 -11.60 11.85
CA ILE A 585 4.84 -12.68 11.47
C ILE A 585 4.96 -12.98 9.98
N LEU A 586 5.15 -11.97 9.13
CA LEU A 586 5.43 -12.19 7.70
C LEU A 586 6.75 -12.93 7.49
N GLN A 587 7.81 -12.52 8.19
CA GLN A 587 9.11 -13.17 8.13
C GLN A 587 9.03 -14.63 8.55
N LEU A 588 8.35 -14.95 9.65
CA LEU A 588 8.31 -16.30 10.20
C LEU A 588 7.26 -17.18 9.55
N ARG A 589 6.01 -16.72 9.52
CA ARG A 589 4.83 -17.56 9.21
C ARG A 589 4.43 -17.55 7.75
N VAL A 590 4.97 -16.63 6.94
CA VAL A 590 4.65 -16.54 5.50
C VAL A 590 5.91 -16.81 4.67
N VAL A 591 6.88 -15.89 4.69
CA VAL A 591 8.11 -16.00 3.89
C VAL A 591 8.97 -17.17 4.40
N GLY A 592 9.26 -17.20 5.70
CA GLY A 592 10.08 -18.24 6.32
C GLY A 592 9.53 -19.64 6.11
N LYS A 593 8.24 -19.86 6.44
CA LYS A 593 7.58 -21.15 6.16
C LYS A 593 7.66 -21.55 4.69
N SER A 594 7.40 -20.62 3.76
CA SER A 594 7.48 -20.90 2.32
C SER A 594 8.90 -21.31 1.88
N LEU A 595 9.94 -20.61 2.34
CA LEU A 595 11.34 -20.95 2.02
C LEU A 595 11.75 -22.34 2.55
N LEU A 596 11.26 -22.69 3.73
CA LEU A 596 11.56 -23.96 4.39
C LEU A 596 10.75 -25.15 3.86
N GLY A 597 9.85 -24.94 2.88
CA GLY A 597 9.07 -26.00 2.24
C GLY A 597 7.79 -26.39 3.00
N GLY A 598 7.26 -25.46 3.80
CA GLY A 598 5.95 -25.58 4.45
C GLY A 598 4.77 -25.26 3.54
#